data_AF-A0A8J7C1J6-F1
#
_entry.id   AF-A0A8J7C1J6-F1
#
_cell.length_a   1.000
_cell.length_b   1.000
_cell.length_c   1.000
_cell.angle_alpha   90.00
_cell.angle_beta   90.00
_cell.angle_gamma   90.00
#
_symmetry.space_group_name_H-M   'P 1'
#
loop_
_entity.id
_entity.type
_entity.pdbx_description
1 polymer ?
#
loop_
_entity_poly.entity_id
_entity_poly.type
_entity_poly.pdbx_seq_one_letter_code
_entity_poly.pdbx_strand_id
1 'polypeptide(L)' 'MGPKAMLFSQHIDSVSYAGLLMDDVWNGRRVITIDLLGDEFLDTVKSGDPLSIHADGTVEVG' A
#
# COMPACT_ATOMS: atom_id res chain seq x y z
N MET A 1 8.54 0.28 -14.36
CA MET A 1 7.74 -0.61 -13.50
C MET A 1 7.49 0.11 -12.19
N GLY A 2 6.23 0.23 -11.77
CA GLY A 2 5.86 0.85 -10.50
C GLY A 2 5.68 -0.18 -9.38
N PRO A 3 5.52 0.26 -8.12
CA PRO A 3 5.17 -0.64 -7.04
C PRO A 3 3.83 -1.33 -7.31
N LYS A 4 3.66 -2.56 -6.81
CA LYS A 4 2.37 -3.28 -6.88
C LYS A 4 1.41 -2.83 -5.78
N ALA A 5 1.95 -2.40 -4.65
CA ALA A 5 1.20 -1.92 -3.51
C ALA A 5 1.96 -0.81 -2.77
N MET A 6 1.22 0.07 -2.12
CA MET A 6 1.69 1.13 -1.23
C MET A 6 0.93 0.99 0.10
N LEU A 7 1.66 0.71 1.17
CA LEU A 7 1.10 0.40 2.49
C LEU A 7 1.54 1.48 3.48
N PHE A 8 0.61 2.04 4.23
CA PHE A 8 0.84 3.14 5.16
C PHE A 8 0.42 2.74 6.58
N SER A 9 1.25 3.00 7.59
CA SER A 9 0.88 2.80 9.00
C SER A 9 -0.21 3.77 9.46
N GLN A 10 -0.12 5.01 9.00
CA GLN A 10 -1.02 6.10 9.32
C GLN A 10 -1.89 6.44 8.12
N HIS A 11 -2.76 7.45 8.24
CA HIS A 11 -3.53 7.96 7.12
C HIS A 11 -2.64 8.38 5.96
N ILE A 12 -2.99 7.95 4.75
CA ILE A 12 -2.37 8.45 3.53
C ILE A 12 -2.70 9.94 3.34
N ASP A 13 -1.72 10.72 2.89
CA ASP A 13 -1.95 12.11 2.56
C ASP A 13 -2.68 12.25 1.19
N SER A 14 -3.41 13.36 1.03
CA SER A 14 -4.21 13.60 -0.17
C SER A 14 -3.39 13.69 -1.45
N VAL A 15 -2.12 14.12 -1.37
CA VAL A 15 -1.27 14.29 -2.55
C VAL A 15 -0.79 12.92 -3.04
N SER A 16 -0.35 12.05 -2.14
CA SER A 16 0.00 10.67 -2.44
C SER A 16 -1.18 9.91 -3.03
N TYR A 17 -2.37 10.01 -2.42
CA TYR A 17 -3.58 9.38 -2.94
C TYR A 17 -3.95 9.89 -4.34
N ALA A 18 -3.91 11.21 -4.55
CA ALA A 18 -4.19 11.80 -5.87
C ALA A 18 -3.23 11.27 -6.94
N GLY A 19 -1.94 11.12 -6.64
CA GLY A 19 -0.96 10.56 -7.56
C GLY A 19 -1.31 9.12 -8.00
N LEU A 20 -1.67 8.26 -7.04
CA LEU A 20 -2.06 6.87 -7.32
C LEU A 20 -3.37 6.80 -8.12
N LEU A 21 -4.34 7.65 -7.79
CA LEU A 21 -5.61 7.74 -8.52
C LEU A 21 -5.41 8.17 -9.97
N MET A 22 -4.57 9.18 -10.21
CA MET A 22 -4.27 9.66 -11.56
C MET A 22 -3.58 8.57 -12.38
N ASP A 23 -2.68 7.78 -11.79
CA ASP A 23 -2.01 6.67 -12.50
C ASP A 23 -2.98 5.54 -12.87
N ASP A 24 -3.94 5.23 -12.00
CA ASP A 24 -4.99 4.26 -12.29
C ASP A 24 -5.89 4.75 -13.43
N VAL A 25 -6.38 5.99 -13.35
CA VAL A 25 -7.34 6.55 -14.31
C VAL A 25 -6.71 6.78 -15.69
N TRP A 26 -5.49 7.34 -15.76
CA TRP A 26 -4.87 7.69 -17.04
C TRP A 26 -4.05 6.55 -17.65
N ASN A 27 -3.38 5.73 -16.84
CA ASN A 27 -2.45 4.72 -17.33
C ASN A 27 -2.95 3.28 -17.11
N GLY A 28 -4.11 3.09 -16.47
CA GLY A 28 -4.63 1.76 -16.13
C GLY A 28 -3.72 1.01 -15.14
N ARG A 29 -2.88 1.72 -14.40
CA ARG A 29 -1.90 1.15 -13.48
C ARG A 29 -2.38 1.28 -12.06
N ARG A 30 -3.25 0.35 -11.66
CA ARG A 30 -3.72 0.28 -10.28
C ARG A 30 -2.60 -0.18 -9.33
N VAL A 31 -2.33 0.64 -8.32
CA VAL A 31 -1.48 0.31 -7.18
C VAL A 31 -2.38 0.04 -5.98
N ILE A 32 -2.27 -1.15 -5.37
CA ILE A 32 -3.06 -1.47 -4.17
C ILE A 32 -2.63 -0.56 -3.03
N THR A 33 -3.57 0.17 -2.44
CA THR A 33 -3.27 1.20 -1.45
C THR A 33 -4.05 0.92 -0.18
N ILE A 34 -3.36 0.75 0.94
CA ILE A 34 -3.96 0.48 2.26
C ILE A 34 -3.30 1.41 3.26
N ASP A 35 -4.10 2.15 4.01
CA ASP A 35 -3.65 3.01 5.11
C ASP A 35 -4.13 2.48 6.47
N LEU A 36 -3.72 3.15 7.56
CA LEU A 36 -4.10 2.77 8.92
C LEU A 36 -3.69 1.36 9.37
N LEU A 37 -2.57 0.83 8.86
CA LEU A 37 -2.05 -0.47 9.29
C LEU A 37 -1.44 -0.46 10.72
N GLY A 38 -1.24 0.73 11.29
CA GLY A 38 -0.66 0.91 12.62
C GLY A 38 0.86 0.86 12.62
N ASP A 39 1.46 1.34 13.70
CA ASP A 39 2.92 1.39 13.84
C ASP A 39 3.53 -0.01 14.01
N GLU A 40 2.78 -0.96 14.59
CA GLU A 40 3.17 -2.36 14.72
C GLU A 40 3.49 -3.00 13.37
N PHE A 41 2.76 -2.63 12.31
CA PHE A 41 3.06 -3.10 10.96
C PHE A 41 4.45 -2.65 10.48
N LEU A 42 4.80 -1.38 10.69
CA LEU A 42 6.12 -0.86 10.31
C LEU A 42 7.25 -1.45 11.15
N ASP A 43 6.99 -1.74 12.42
CA ASP A 43 7.96 -2.38 13.31
C ASP A 43 8.19 -3.86 12.95
N THR A 44 7.17 -4.51 12.39
CA THR A 44 7.21 -5.93 12.00
C THR A 44 7.88 -6.14 10.64
N VAL A 45 7.55 -5.31 9.64
CA VAL A 45 8.00 -5.51 8.25
C VAL A 45 9.46 -5.13 8.04
N LYS A 46 10.19 -5.95 7.28
CA LYS A 46 11.58 -5.71 6.89
C LYS A 46 11.75 -5.82 5.39
N SER A 47 12.81 -5.18 4.89
CA SER A 47 13.20 -5.28 3.49
C SER A 47 13.51 -6.72 3.13
N GLY A 48 12.72 -7.29 2.22
CA GLY A 48 12.84 -8.67 1.75
C GLY A 48 11.74 -9.60 2.24
N ASP A 49 10.91 -9.17 3.19
CA ASP A 49 9.82 -9.99 3.71
C ASP A 49 8.73 -10.20 2.64
N PRO A 50 8.20 -11.43 2.53
CA PRO A 50 7.03 -11.68 1.70
C PRO A 50 5.78 -11.04 2.34
N LEU A 51 4.98 -10.37 1.51
CA LEU A 51 3.71 -9.77 1.92
C LEU A 51 2.55 -10.37 1.12
N SER A 52 1.48 -10.76 1.83
CA SER A 52 0.20 -11.14 1.22
C SER A 52 -0.84 -10.08 1.52
N ILE A 53 -1.55 -9.63 0.49
CA ILE A 53 -2.63 -8.64 0.61
C ILE A 53 -3.93 -9.31 0.17
N HIS A 54 -4.90 -9.34 1.07
CA HIS A 54 -6.20 -9.96 0.86
C HIS A 54 -7.23 -8.95 0.34
N ALA A 55 -8.32 -9.45 -0.25
CA ALA A 55 -9.34 -8.60 -0.87
C ALA A 55 -10.12 -7.72 0.13
N ASP A 56 -10.11 -8.09 1.41
CA ASP A 56 -10.70 -7.34 2.52
C ASP A 56 -9.78 -6.24 3.08
N GLY A 57 -8.55 -6.13 2.56
CA GLY A 57 -7.54 -5.18 3.04
C GLY A 57 -6.64 -5.74 4.14
N THR A 58 -6.77 -7.01 4.52
CA THR A 58 -5.84 -7.65 5.46
C THR A 58 -4.45 -7.80 4.84
N VAL A 59 -3.41 -7.45 5.59
CA VAL A 59 -2.00 -7.60 5.19
C VAL A 59 -1.31 -8.60 6.12
N GLU A 60 -0.71 -9.65 5.55
CA GLU A 60 0.07 -10.65 6.27
C GLU A 60 1.56 -10.53 5.92
N VAL A 61 2.41 -10.47 6.96
CA VAL A 61 3.88 -10.47 6.85
C VAL A 61 4.39 -11.88 7.13
N GLY A 62 5.21 -12.44 6.24
CA GLY A 62 5.76 -13.79 6.37
C GLY A 62 7.25 -13.87 6.67
#